data_AF-A0A0F7VLR7-F1
#
_entry.id   AF-A0A0F7VLR7-F1
#
_cell.length_a   1.000
_cell.length_b   1.000
_cell.length_c   1.000
_cell.angle_alpha   90.00
_cell.angle_beta   90.00
_cell.angle_gamma   90.00
#
_symmetry.space_group_name_H-M   'P 1'
#
loop_
_entity.id
_entity.type
_entity.pdbx_description
1 polymer ?
#
loop_
_entity_poly.entity_id
_entity_poly.type
_entity_poly.pdbx_seq_one_letter_code
_entity_poly.pdbx_strand_id
1 'polypeptide(L)'
;MRYRPLPEAQVMPAPGLDERQLDTLVEGGRRISEGLGALGYRGILSADAVVTPAGEVLFTEYNGRATGSTHIYEIVGKRVVGAGFGTDRVLLERVWPQGWTVPSFADALRRLRESGEVYDPATRRGVVILAAYHPGRKGVMLCFVDENLEAATRREQLVGRLFT
;
A
#
# COMPACT_ATOMS: atom_id res chain seq x y z
N MET A 1 2.83 7.42 -1.82
CA MET A 1 3.95 6.74 -2.52
C MET A 1 5.26 7.00 -1.77
N ARG A 2 6.22 6.08 -1.81
CA ARG A 2 7.56 6.22 -1.24
C ARG A 2 8.60 6.16 -2.37
N TYR A 3 9.34 7.26 -2.54
CA TYR A 3 10.38 7.42 -3.57
C TYR A 3 11.76 7.24 -2.94
N ARG A 4 12.44 6.09 -3.13
CA ARG A 4 13.82 5.87 -2.68
C ARG A 4 14.59 4.82 -3.51
N PRO A 5 15.28 5.22 -4.61
CA PRO A 5 15.21 6.49 -5.34
C PRO A 5 13.99 6.57 -6.28
N LEU A 6 13.31 5.45 -6.52
CA LEU A 6 12.19 5.31 -7.44
C LEU A 6 10.86 5.07 -6.69
N PRO A 7 9.69 5.31 -7.31
CA PRO A 7 8.38 5.01 -6.75
C PRO A 7 8.07 3.51 -6.74
N GLU A 8 8.76 2.77 -5.88
CA GLU A 8 8.68 1.31 -5.83
C GLU A 8 7.79 0.79 -4.70
N ALA A 9 7.30 1.67 -3.84
CA ALA A 9 6.48 1.29 -2.70
C ALA A 9 5.42 2.34 -2.36
N GLN A 10 4.37 1.92 -1.67
CA GLN A 10 3.39 2.82 -1.05
C GLN A 10 3.07 2.37 0.37
N VAL A 11 2.76 3.34 1.22
CA VAL A 11 2.44 3.13 2.64
C VAL A 11 1.06 3.72 2.90
N MET A 12 0.22 2.97 3.61
CA MET A 12 -1.11 3.40 4.01
C MET A 12 -1.32 3.11 5.51
N PRO A 13 -1.88 4.03 6.30
CA PRO A 13 -2.20 5.43 5.94
C PRO A 13 -0.93 6.26 5.63
N ALA A 14 -1.11 7.51 5.17
CA ALA A 14 0.00 8.40 4.81
C ALA A 14 0.88 8.72 6.04
N PRO A 15 2.15 8.29 6.08
CA PRO A 15 3.04 8.60 7.19
C PRO A 15 3.69 9.98 7.02
N GLY A 16 4.11 10.58 8.14
CA GLY A 16 4.97 11.77 8.13
C GLY A 16 4.28 13.08 7.72
N LEU A 17 2.95 13.10 7.73
CA LEU A 17 2.16 14.34 7.69
C LEU A 17 1.83 14.76 9.12
N ASP A 18 1.89 16.05 9.39
CA ASP A 18 1.23 16.60 10.58
C ASP A 18 -0.30 16.65 10.37
N GLU A 19 -1.04 16.95 11.45
CA GLU A 19 -2.51 17.00 11.42
C GLU A 19 -3.03 18.00 10.38
N ARG A 20 -2.41 19.17 10.27
CA ARG A 20 -2.83 20.22 9.33
C ARG A 20 -2.64 19.77 7.89
N GLN A 21 -1.52 19.12 7.58
CA GLN A 21 -1.22 18.60 6.25
C GLN A 21 -2.19 17.46 5.89
N LEU A 22 -2.47 16.57 6.83
CA LEU A 22 -3.44 15.49 6.64
C LEU A 22 -4.84 16.06 6.38
N ASP A 23 -5.29 17.03 7.18
CA ASP A 23 -6.58 17.69 7.00
C ASP A 23 -6.66 18.39 5.65
N THR A 24 -5.60 19.12 5.25
CA THR A 24 -5.53 19.79 3.94
C THR A 24 -5.62 18.79 2.79
N LEU A 25 -4.94 17.66 2.90
CA LEU A 25 -4.97 16.60 1.89
C LEU A 25 -6.36 15.97 1.77
N VAL A 26 -6.97 15.62 2.89
CA VAL A 26 -8.29 14.97 2.91
C VAL A 26 -9.37 15.94 2.45
N GLU A 27 -9.40 17.15 2.99
CA GLU A 27 -10.41 18.16 2.66
C GLU A 27 -10.27 18.67 1.23
N GLY A 28 -9.04 18.90 0.75
CA GLY A 28 -8.81 19.28 -0.64
C GLY A 28 -9.26 18.19 -1.63
N GLY A 29 -8.93 16.93 -1.34
CA GLY A 29 -9.39 15.79 -2.14
C GLY A 29 -10.91 15.62 -2.12
N ARG A 30 -11.54 15.87 -0.97
CA ARG A 30 -13.00 15.87 -0.81
C ARG A 30 -13.65 16.93 -1.70
N ARG A 31 -13.15 18.17 -1.70
CA ARG A 31 -13.67 19.27 -2.53
C ARG A 31 -13.52 19.00 -4.04
N ILE A 32 -12.40 18.39 -4.46
CA ILE A 32 -12.23 17.93 -5.86
C ILE A 32 -13.28 16.88 -6.20
N SER A 33 -13.51 15.92 -5.29
CA SER A 33 -14.50 14.85 -5.46
C SER A 33 -15.92 15.39 -5.58
N GLU A 34 -16.29 16.37 -4.76
CA GLU A 34 -17.60 17.04 -4.84
C GLU A 34 -17.80 17.78 -6.16
N GLY A 35 -16.77 18.50 -6.63
CA GLY A 35 -16.81 19.18 -7.92
C GLY A 35 -17.07 18.21 -9.07
N LEU A 36 -16.34 17.10 -9.12
CA LEU A 36 -16.58 16.05 -10.13
C LEU A 36 -17.95 15.36 -9.94
N GLY A 37 -18.38 15.15 -8.70
CA GLY A 37 -19.69 14.60 -8.38
C GLY A 37 -20.85 15.46 -8.88
N ALA A 38 -20.72 16.79 -8.78
CA ALA A 38 -21.68 17.76 -9.32
C ALA A 38 -21.74 17.74 -10.86
N LEU A 39 -20.64 17.41 -11.52
CA LEU A 39 -20.58 17.20 -12.98
C LEU A 39 -21.09 15.82 -13.42
N GLY A 40 -21.46 14.94 -12.47
CA GLY A 40 -22.03 13.63 -12.75
C GLY A 40 -21.06 12.45 -12.63
N TYR A 41 -19.80 12.67 -12.25
CA TYR A 41 -18.85 11.57 -12.02
C TYR A 41 -19.36 10.64 -10.90
N ARG A 42 -19.28 9.32 -11.13
CA ARG A 42 -19.62 8.29 -10.15
C ARG A 42 -18.55 7.20 -10.19
N GLY A 43 -17.91 6.94 -9.07
CA GLY A 43 -16.83 5.95 -8.97
C GLY A 43 -15.80 6.32 -7.93
N ILE A 44 -14.66 5.65 -7.99
CA ILE A 44 -13.50 5.89 -7.12
C ILE A 44 -12.64 7.01 -7.72
N LEU A 45 -12.22 7.94 -6.87
CA LEU A 45 -11.30 9.02 -7.22
C LEU A 45 -10.11 8.98 -6.25
N SER A 46 -8.88 8.93 -6.78
CA SER A 46 -7.65 9.28 -6.04
C SER A 46 -7.19 10.68 -6.42
N ALA A 47 -7.12 11.58 -5.44
CA ALA A 47 -6.56 12.92 -5.62
C ALA A 47 -5.08 12.90 -5.18
N ASP A 48 -4.18 13.13 -6.12
CA ASP A 48 -2.76 13.01 -5.87
C ASP A 48 -2.18 14.40 -5.58
N ALA A 49 -1.33 14.46 -4.57
CA ALA A 49 -0.73 15.69 -4.09
C ALA A 49 0.73 15.47 -3.69
N VAL A 50 1.47 16.57 -3.66
CA VAL A 50 2.83 16.63 -3.14
C VAL A 50 2.87 17.52 -1.90
N VAL A 51 3.81 17.23 -0.99
CA VAL A 51 4.17 18.13 0.11
C VAL A 51 5.47 18.82 -0.26
N THR A 52 5.46 20.14 -0.32
CA THR A 52 6.67 20.93 -0.64
C THR A 52 7.65 20.89 0.54
N PRO A 53 8.94 21.26 0.33
CA PRO A 53 9.88 21.42 1.45
C PRO A 53 9.43 22.45 2.50
N ALA A 54 8.55 23.39 2.13
CA ALA A 54 7.94 24.36 3.04
C ALA A 54 6.70 23.80 3.80
N GLY A 55 6.34 22.54 3.56
CA GLY A 55 5.22 21.87 4.21
C GLY A 55 3.85 22.12 3.56
N GLU A 56 3.81 22.75 2.39
CA GLU A 56 2.55 23.03 1.66
C GLU A 56 2.05 21.80 0.90
N VAL A 57 0.74 21.54 0.97
CA VAL A 57 0.08 20.45 0.23
C VAL A 57 -0.46 21.00 -1.10
N LEU A 58 0.08 20.51 -2.22
CA LEU A 58 -0.32 20.92 -3.56
C LEU A 58 -0.86 19.73 -4.36
N PHE A 59 -2.12 19.81 -4.79
CA PHE A 59 -2.73 18.80 -5.67
C PHE A 59 -2.21 18.94 -7.09
N THR A 60 -1.83 17.82 -7.70
CA THR A 60 -1.23 17.79 -9.04
C THR A 60 -2.12 17.13 -10.07
N GLU A 61 -2.89 16.13 -9.67
CA GLU A 61 -3.77 15.39 -10.57
C GLU A 61 -4.90 14.68 -9.81
N TYR A 62 -5.88 14.19 -10.57
CA TYR A 62 -6.89 13.26 -10.09
C TYR A 62 -6.98 12.04 -10.98
N ASN A 63 -7.31 10.91 -10.38
CA ASN A 63 -7.41 9.62 -11.04
C ASN A 63 -8.79 9.00 -10.77
N GLY A 64 -9.71 9.17 -11.73
CA GLY A 64 -11.09 8.66 -11.65
C GLY A 64 -11.23 7.18 -11.99
N ARG A 65 -10.53 6.30 -11.28
CA ARG A 65 -10.57 4.84 -11.42
C ARG A 65 -10.21 4.15 -10.11
N ALA A 66 -10.51 2.86 -9.99
CA ALA A 66 -9.85 2.03 -9.00
C ALA A 66 -8.35 1.97 -9.32
N THR A 67 -7.52 2.49 -8.43
CA THR A 67 -6.06 2.55 -8.58
C THR A 67 -5.41 1.30 -7.99
N GLY A 68 -4.08 1.21 -8.12
CA GLY A 68 -3.29 0.20 -7.40
C GLY A 68 -3.51 0.24 -5.88
N SER A 69 -3.90 1.39 -5.31
CA SER A 69 -4.10 1.55 -3.88
C SER A 69 -5.50 1.14 -3.39
N THR A 70 -6.51 1.18 -4.27
CA THR A 70 -7.93 1.06 -3.86
C THR A 70 -8.20 -0.22 -3.08
N HIS A 71 -7.85 -1.37 -3.65
CA HIS A 71 -8.10 -2.66 -3.01
C HIS A 71 -7.24 -2.87 -1.76
N ILE A 72 -6.11 -2.17 -1.66
CA ILE A 72 -5.19 -2.29 -0.54
C ILE A 72 -5.81 -1.67 0.71
N TYR A 73 -6.18 -0.39 0.71
CA TYR A 73 -6.79 0.20 1.92
C TYR A 73 -8.24 -0.28 2.13
N GLU A 74 -9.02 -0.46 1.05
CA GLU A 74 -10.46 -0.73 1.17
C GLU A 74 -10.77 -2.19 1.50
N ILE A 75 -9.99 -3.14 0.96
CA ILE A 75 -10.21 -4.57 1.18
C ILE A 75 -9.19 -5.12 2.16
N VAL A 76 -7.89 -5.00 1.87
CA VAL A 76 -6.85 -5.53 2.78
C VAL A 76 -6.88 -4.80 4.12
N GLY A 77 -6.88 -3.47 4.11
CA GLY A 77 -6.95 -2.66 5.32
C GLY A 77 -8.26 -2.84 6.06
N LYS A 78 -9.37 -2.32 5.52
CA LYS A 78 -10.64 -2.26 6.26
C LYS A 78 -11.33 -3.60 6.48
N ARG A 79 -11.14 -4.62 5.63
CA ARG A 79 -11.85 -5.91 5.74
C ARG A 79 -10.98 -7.05 6.25
N VAL A 80 -9.73 -7.18 5.77
CA VAL A 80 -8.85 -8.30 6.17
C VAL A 80 -8.13 -8.00 7.48
N VAL A 81 -7.56 -6.79 7.62
CA VAL A 81 -6.94 -6.32 8.87
C VAL A 81 -8.00 -5.83 9.86
N GLY A 82 -9.05 -5.21 9.36
CA GLY A 82 -10.19 -4.75 10.14
C GLY A 82 -9.94 -3.40 10.82
N ALA A 83 -10.63 -3.16 11.95
CA ALA A 83 -10.67 -1.87 12.64
C ALA A 83 -9.31 -1.33 13.10
N GLY A 84 -8.28 -2.17 13.18
CA GLY A 84 -6.93 -1.76 13.52
C GLY A 84 -6.18 -1.01 12.42
N PHE A 85 -6.58 -1.19 11.15
CA PHE A 85 -5.93 -0.50 10.04
C PHE A 85 -6.10 1.02 10.17
N GLY A 86 -4.97 1.73 10.15
CA GLY A 86 -4.92 3.18 10.35
C GLY A 86 -4.83 3.62 11.81
N THR A 87 -4.92 2.68 12.76
CA THR A 87 -4.77 2.96 14.20
C THR A 87 -3.57 2.21 14.79
N ASP A 88 -3.58 0.88 14.72
CA ASP A 88 -2.52 0.01 15.26
C ASP A 88 -1.84 -0.83 14.18
N ARG A 89 -2.23 -0.67 12.91
CA ARG A 89 -1.64 -1.35 11.75
C ARG A 89 -1.43 -0.40 10.57
N VAL A 90 -0.31 -0.60 9.89
CA VAL A 90 0.02 0.00 8.59
C VAL A 90 0.11 -1.07 7.52
N LEU A 91 -0.03 -0.64 6.27
CA LEU A 91 0.17 -1.43 5.07
C LEU A 91 1.34 -0.86 4.29
N LEU A 92 2.33 -1.69 3.98
CA LEU A 92 3.42 -1.37 3.05
C LEU A 92 3.29 -2.28 1.84
N GLU A 93 2.94 -1.72 0.70
CA GLU A 93 3.00 -2.44 -0.58
C GLU A 93 4.32 -2.12 -1.28
N ARG A 94 4.94 -3.14 -1.88
CA ARG A 94 6.16 -3.02 -2.66
C ARG A 94 5.95 -3.66 -4.04
N VAL A 95 6.40 -2.96 -5.07
CA VAL A 95 6.59 -3.53 -6.39
C VAL A 95 7.64 -4.64 -6.30
N TRP A 96 7.35 -5.82 -6.85
CA TRP A 96 8.28 -6.97 -6.81
C TRP A 96 9.72 -6.58 -7.21
N PRO A 97 10.69 -6.65 -6.28
CA PRO A 97 12.05 -6.14 -6.51
C PRO A 97 12.81 -6.86 -7.63
N GLN A 98 13.64 -6.12 -8.35
CA GLN A 98 14.58 -6.69 -9.30
C GLN A 98 15.62 -7.53 -8.54
N GLY A 99 15.66 -8.83 -8.79
CA GLY A 99 16.50 -9.80 -8.07
C GLY A 99 15.70 -10.82 -7.26
N TRP A 100 14.44 -10.53 -6.93
CA TRP A 100 13.56 -11.54 -6.35
C TRP A 100 12.99 -12.43 -7.45
N THR A 101 12.96 -13.73 -7.21
CA THR A 101 12.34 -14.70 -8.12
C THR A 101 11.63 -15.82 -7.37
N VAL A 102 10.53 -16.28 -7.96
CA VAL A 102 9.79 -17.44 -7.51
C VAL A 102 9.21 -18.13 -8.76
N PRO A 103 9.15 -19.48 -8.82
CA PRO A 103 8.74 -20.16 -10.04
C PRO A 103 7.22 -20.12 -10.29
N SER A 104 6.42 -19.93 -9.24
CA SER A 104 4.96 -19.92 -9.34
C SER A 104 4.32 -19.16 -8.17
N PHE A 105 3.02 -18.88 -8.29
CA PHE A 105 2.22 -18.37 -7.18
C PHE A 105 2.22 -19.34 -5.99
N ALA A 106 2.07 -20.65 -6.26
CA ALA A 106 2.01 -21.68 -5.23
C ALA A 106 3.32 -21.76 -4.44
N ASP A 107 4.46 -21.60 -5.12
CA ASP A 107 5.76 -21.56 -4.47
C ASP A 107 5.96 -20.30 -3.63
N ALA A 108 5.45 -19.15 -4.06
CA ALA A 108 5.48 -17.93 -3.25
C ALA A 108 4.72 -18.14 -1.94
N LEU A 109 3.50 -18.66 -2.05
CA LEU A 109 2.67 -18.97 -0.89
C LEU A 109 3.31 -20.03 0.03
N ARG A 110 3.89 -21.09 -0.55
CA ARG A 110 4.55 -22.16 0.20
C ARG A 110 5.74 -21.61 1.00
N ARG A 111 6.64 -20.84 0.38
CA ARG A 111 7.80 -20.23 1.07
C ARG A 111 7.38 -19.29 2.20
N LEU A 112 6.33 -18.47 1.98
CA LEU A 112 5.78 -17.59 3.02
C LEU A 112 5.14 -18.37 4.18
N ARG A 113 4.48 -19.50 3.90
CA ARG A 113 3.91 -20.38 4.93
C ARG A 113 4.99 -21.09 5.75
N GLU A 114 5.97 -21.69 5.08
CA GLU A 114 7.06 -22.43 5.74
C GLU A 114 7.93 -21.52 6.61
N SER A 115 8.09 -20.24 6.24
CA SER A 115 8.80 -19.23 7.03
C SER A 115 7.97 -18.60 8.15
N GLY A 116 6.65 -18.84 8.18
CA GLY A 116 5.74 -18.18 9.14
C GLY A 116 5.49 -16.69 8.83
N GLU A 117 5.83 -16.22 7.63
CA GLU A 117 5.71 -14.82 7.23
C GLU A 117 4.37 -14.49 6.55
N VAL A 118 3.59 -15.50 6.15
CA VAL A 118 2.24 -15.28 5.60
C VAL A 118 1.36 -14.53 6.60
N TYR A 119 0.46 -13.66 6.10
CA TYR A 119 -0.47 -12.95 6.94
C TYR A 119 -1.29 -13.90 7.83
N ASP A 120 -1.26 -13.62 9.13
CA ASP A 120 -2.01 -14.34 10.15
C ASP A 120 -3.14 -13.44 10.69
N PRO A 121 -4.41 -13.80 10.48
CA PRO A 121 -5.56 -13.06 10.99
C PRO A 121 -5.59 -12.93 12.52
N ALA A 122 -5.02 -13.89 13.27
CA ALA A 122 -5.05 -13.84 14.74
C ALA A 122 -4.13 -12.74 15.29
N THR A 123 -2.94 -12.60 14.72
CA THR A 123 -1.98 -11.55 15.09
C THR A 123 -2.19 -10.24 14.32
N ARG A 124 -2.92 -10.29 13.19
CA ARG A 124 -3.09 -9.18 12.23
C ARG A 124 -1.75 -8.68 11.71
N ARG A 125 -0.79 -9.57 11.48
CA ARG A 125 0.57 -9.26 10.98
C ARG A 125 0.97 -10.26 9.91
N GLY A 126 1.94 -9.89 9.08
CA GLY A 126 2.52 -10.76 8.05
C GLY A 126 2.30 -10.25 6.64
N VAL A 127 2.49 -11.13 5.67
CA VAL A 127 2.50 -10.82 4.23
C VAL A 127 1.21 -11.29 3.56
N VAL A 128 0.52 -10.36 2.91
CA VAL A 128 -0.58 -10.63 1.98
C VAL A 128 -0.04 -10.65 0.55
N ILE A 129 -0.35 -11.68 -0.22
CA ILE A 129 -0.10 -11.70 -1.67
C ILE A 129 -1.24 -10.97 -2.38
N LEU A 130 -0.94 -9.82 -2.99
CA LEU A 130 -1.92 -8.94 -3.62
C LEU A 130 -2.25 -9.33 -5.06
N ALA A 131 -1.24 -9.77 -5.81
CA ALA A 131 -1.37 -10.02 -7.25
C ALA A 131 -1.02 -11.47 -7.60
N ALA A 132 -1.64 -11.96 -8.67
CA ALA A 132 -1.29 -13.24 -9.28
C ALA A 132 0.17 -13.25 -9.75
N TYR A 133 0.68 -14.45 -10.01
CA TYR A 133 2.03 -14.62 -10.53
C TYR A 133 2.17 -13.98 -11.92
N HIS A 134 3.23 -13.19 -12.09
CA HIS A 134 3.57 -12.51 -13.33
C HIS A 134 4.82 -13.16 -13.96
N PRO A 135 4.68 -13.91 -15.06
CA PRO A 135 5.80 -14.64 -15.68
C PRO A 135 6.99 -13.73 -16.06
N GLY A 136 6.72 -12.54 -16.59
CA GLY A 136 7.77 -11.59 -16.99
C GLY A 136 8.59 -11.01 -15.82
N ARG A 137 8.04 -11.04 -14.60
CA ARG A 137 8.74 -10.59 -13.37
C ARG A 137 9.23 -11.76 -12.52
N LYS A 138 8.83 -12.99 -12.88
CA LYS A 138 9.04 -14.21 -12.08
C LYS A 138 8.63 -14.00 -10.62
N GLY A 139 7.48 -13.36 -10.41
CA GLY A 139 7.11 -12.80 -9.11
C GLY A 139 5.62 -12.58 -8.91
N VAL A 140 5.24 -12.29 -7.68
CA VAL A 140 3.89 -11.83 -7.28
C VAL A 140 3.98 -10.36 -6.83
N MET A 141 2.97 -9.82 -6.17
CA MET A 141 3.07 -8.53 -5.46
C MET A 141 2.67 -8.73 -4.01
N LEU A 142 3.40 -8.09 -3.08
CA LEU A 142 3.26 -8.32 -1.65
C LEU A 142 2.84 -7.03 -0.93
N CYS A 143 2.01 -7.21 0.09
CA CYS A 143 1.68 -6.18 1.08
C CYS A 143 2.08 -6.68 2.47
N PHE A 144 2.91 -5.91 3.16
CA PHE A 144 3.37 -6.17 4.50
C PHE A 144 2.45 -5.45 5.48
N VAL A 145 1.76 -6.22 6.33
CA VAL A 145 0.91 -5.71 7.39
C VAL A 145 1.67 -5.79 8.70
N ASP A 146 1.87 -4.65 9.35
CA ASP A 146 2.57 -4.60 10.64
C ASP A 146 2.17 -3.39 11.48
N GLU A 147 2.68 -3.30 12.70
CA GLU A 147 2.32 -2.25 13.66
C GLU A 147 2.69 -0.84 13.19
N ASN A 148 3.82 -0.73 12.50
CA ASN A 148 4.36 0.53 12.00
C ASN A 148 5.27 0.27 10.80
N LEU A 149 5.69 1.35 10.14
CA LEU A 149 6.50 1.27 8.93
C LEU A 149 7.87 0.61 9.16
N GLU A 150 8.43 0.76 10.35
CA GLU A 150 9.72 0.16 10.71
C GLU A 150 9.60 -1.37 10.79
N ALA A 151 8.58 -1.88 11.47
CA ALA A 151 8.28 -3.30 11.55
C ALA A 151 7.98 -3.90 10.17
N ALA A 152 7.14 -3.24 9.37
CA ALA A 152 6.85 -3.68 8.01
C ALA A 152 8.11 -3.72 7.11
N THR A 153 9.00 -2.73 7.24
CA THR A 153 10.29 -2.69 6.50
C THR A 153 11.22 -3.82 6.95
N ARG A 154 11.28 -4.13 8.26
CA ARG A 154 12.05 -5.28 8.75
C ARG A 154 11.51 -6.60 8.20
N ARG A 155 10.18 -6.77 8.21
CA ARG A 155 9.54 -7.98 7.67
C ARG A 155 9.87 -8.18 6.20
N GLU A 156 9.81 -7.12 5.41
CA GLU A 156 10.22 -7.17 4.01
C GLU A 156 11.67 -7.63 3.83
N GLN A 157 12.61 -7.12 4.63
CA GLN A 157 14.01 -7.55 4.56
C GLN A 157 14.19 -9.03 4.87
N LEU A 158 13.42 -9.57 5.82
CA LEU A 158 13.40 -11.00 6.15
C LEU A 158 12.83 -11.82 4.98
N VAL A 159 11.68 -11.39 4.47
CA VAL A 159 10.97 -12.04 3.36
C VAL A 159 11.81 -12.00 2.07
N GLY A 160 12.61 -10.97 1.86
CA GLY A 160 13.49 -10.89 0.70
C GLY A 160 14.49 -12.04 0.60
N ARG A 161 14.94 -12.58 1.74
CA ARG A 161 15.84 -13.74 1.79
C ARG A 161 15.19 -15.03 1.26
N LEU A 162 13.86 -15.06 1.14
CA LEU A 162 13.11 -16.20 0.61
C LEU A 162 13.06 -16.21 -0.92
N PHE A 163 13.39 -15.09 -1.57
CA PHE A 163 13.20 -14.88 -3.00
C PHE A 163 14.45 -14.45 -3.75
N THR A 164 15.53 -14.08 -3.05
CA THR A 164 16.87 -13.87 -3.63
C THR A 164 17.58 -15.16 -3.96
#